data_AF-A0A2D7S4N7-F1
#
_entry.id   AF-A0A2D7S4N7-F1
#
_cell.length_a   1.000
_cell.length_b   1.000
_cell.length_c   1.000
_cell.angle_alpha   90.00
_cell.angle_beta   90.00
_cell.angle_gamma   90.00
#
_symmetry.space_group_name_H-M   'P 1'
#
loop_
_entity.id
_entity.type
_entity.pdbx_description
1 polymer ?
#
loop_
_entity_poly.entity_id
_entity_poly.type
_entity_poly.pdbx_seq_one_letter_code
_entity_poly.pdbx_strand_id
1 'polypeptide(L)'
;GSRIDGPFFDNGKPQIGKDLKFRYRVTNVDEGHNLPSGSLGAQPEIWLNVVLTDPDGQRVFESGYVDKYGDMADLHSLELAEGTIEHDDQLFNLQTKFLTTNIKGTDREMYLPVNFDIDQLPFLRPAPQPTTVMNHPPFVRMEGRSIPPLAYRDAKYKVPSELITKPGTYKLQVRLRSRAEPIYFMKFVGATLDMEKRINDWMIDIHPYSVEFDVN
;
A
#
# COMPACT_ATOMS: atom_id res chain seq x y z
N GLY A 1 -10.19 8.56 12.44
CA GLY A 1 -8.95 9.26 12.00
C GLY A 1 -7.73 8.37 12.19
N SER A 2 -6.52 8.81 11.84
CA SER A 2 -5.27 8.01 12.01
C SER A 2 -4.27 8.66 12.97
N ARG A 3 -3.31 7.85 13.44
CA ARG A 3 -2.06 8.30 14.10
C ARG A 3 -0.92 7.39 13.66
N ILE A 4 0.29 7.94 13.56
CA ILE A 4 1.52 7.20 13.30
C ILE A 4 2.45 7.37 14.51
N ASP A 5 2.94 6.26 15.06
CA ASP A 5 3.94 6.24 16.12
C ASP A 5 5.23 5.55 15.63
N GLY A 6 6.40 6.02 16.08
CA GLY A 6 7.71 5.47 15.72
C GLY A 6 8.67 6.52 15.13
N PRO A 7 9.81 6.11 14.56
CA PRO A 7 10.20 4.72 14.31
C PRO A 7 10.54 3.99 15.62
N PHE A 8 10.17 2.72 15.70
CA PHE A 8 10.63 1.80 16.75
C PHE A 8 11.72 0.91 16.17
N PHE A 9 12.91 0.90 16.77
CA PHE A 9 14.02 0.04 16.34
C PHE A 9 13.96 -1.30 17.06
N ASP A 10 13.73 -2.39 16.32
CA ASP A 10 13.46 -3.71 16.91
C ASP A 10 14.74 -4.42 17.39
N ASN A 11 15.92 -4.07 16.85
CA ASN A 11 17.22 -4.69 17.16
C ASN A 11 18.13 -3.83 18.05
N GLY A 12 17.57 -2.86 18.78
CA GLY A 12 18.35 -1.92 19.60
C GLY A 12 18.94 -0.77 18.77
N LYS A 13 20.10 -0.24 19.21
CA LYS A 13 20.71 0.93 18.56
C LYS A 13 21.20 0.59 17.14
N PRO A 14 20.86 1.40 16.12
CA PRO A 14 21.41 1.30 14.78
C PRO A 14 22.96 1.30 14.77
N GLN A 15 23.55 0.45 13.94
CA GLN A 15 25.01 0.26 13.84
C GLN A 15 25.41 0.03 12.38
N ILE A 16 26.63 0.45 12.03
CA ILE A 16 27.20 0.23 10.70
C ILE A 16 27.36 -1.26 10.44
N GLY A 17 27.11 -1.68 9.18
CA GLY A 17 27.33 -3.05 8.76
C GLY A 17 26.36 -4.07 9.38
N LYS A 18 25.28 -3.60 10.01
CA LYS A 18 24.17 -4.43 10.49
C LYS A 18 22.87 -4.04 9.82
N ASP A 19 22.00 -5.03 9.63
CA ASP A 19 20.65 -4.80 9.13
C ASP A 19 19.90 -3.84 10.07
N LEU A 20 19.40 -2.74 9.52
CA LEU A 20 18.54 -1.82 10.24
C LEU A 20 17.10 -2.32 10.14
N LYS A 21 16.54 -2.74 11.28
CA LYS A 21 15.13 -3.16 11.40
C LYS A 21 14.37 -2.14 12.23
N PHE A 22 13.32 -1.58 11.64
CA PHE A 22 12.47 -0.63 12.32
C PHE A 22 11.02 -0.79 11.88
N ARG A 23 10.11 -0.23 12.67
CA ARG A 23 8.69 -0.24 12.35
C ARG A 23 8.00 1.06 12.73
N TYR A 24 6.93 1.35 12.01
CA TYR A 24 5.96 2.38 12.36
C TYR A 24 4.65 1.72 12.75
N ARG A 25 4.00 2.23 13.79
CA ARG A 25 2.67 1.79 14.18
C ARG A 25 1.64 2.74 13.61
N VAL A 26 0.78 2.24 12.73
CA VAL A 26 -0.37 2.98 12.23
C VAL A 26 -1.58 2.58 13.05
N THR A 27 -2.16 3.55 13.77
CA THR A 27 -3.30 3.35 14.67
C THR A 27 -4.54 3.98 14.06
N ASN A 28 -5.63 3.23 14.01
CA ASN A 28 -6.96 3.79 13.78
C ASN A 28 -7.46 4.37 15.11
N VAL A 29 -7.63 5.70 15.16
CA VAL A 29 -8.16 6.38 16.35
C VAL A 29 -9.68 6.57 16.26
N ASP A 30 -10.32 6.03 15.22
CA ASP A 30 -11.77 5.99 15.10
C ASP A 30 -12.37 4.88 15.95
N GLU A 31 -13.51 5.16 16.58
CA GLU A 31 -14.29 4.22 17.39
C GLU A 31 -15.42 3.54 16.61
N GLY A 32 -15.85 4.14 15.49
CA GLY A 32 -17.07 3.77 14.78
C GLY A 32 -16.83 2.98 13.49
N HIS A 33 -15.66 3.12 12.84
CA HIS A 33 -15.40 2.44 11.57
C HIS A 33 -13.92 2.08 11.33
N ASN A 34 -13.70 1.22 10.34
CA ASN A 34 -12.37 0.82 9.89
C ASN A 34 -11.58 1.99 9.25
N LEU A 35 -10.26 1.84 9.15
CA LEU A 35 -9.35 2.74 8.44
C LEU A 35 -8.63 1.99 7.31
N PRO A 36 -8.83 2.35 6.02
CA PRO A 36 -9.90 3.21 5.52
C PRO A 36 -11.29 2.58 5.72
N SER A 37 -12.32 3.43 5.71
CA SER A 37 -13.72 3.05 5.52
C SER A 37 -14.18 3.48 4.12
N GLY A 38 -15.33 3.00 3.66
CA GLY A 38 -15.88 3.32 2.34
C GLY A 38 -15.82 2.16 1.34
N SER A 39 -16.08 2.47 0.07
CA SER A 39 -16.43 1.54 -1.02
C SER A 39 -15.65 0.23 -1.00
N LEU A 40 -16.27 -0.82 -0.44
CA LEU A 40 -15.71 -2.16 -0.22
C LEU A 40 -14.22 -2.16 0.17
N GLY A 41 -13.73 -1.09 0.82
CA GLY A 41 -12.31 -0.80 1.05
C GLY A 41 -11.36 -0.80 -0.16
N ALA A 42 -11.84 -0.96 -1.40
CA ALA A 42 -10.99 -1.30 -2.55
C ALA A 42 -10.51 -0.12 -3.38
N GLN A 43 -11.17 1.02 -3.25
CA GLN A 43 -10.90 2.21 -4.04
C GLN A 43 -10.03 3.23 -3.31
N PRO A 44 -10.34 3.63 -2.06
CA PRO A 44 -9.44 4.51 -1.35
C PRO A 44 -8.14 3.77 -1.03
N GLU A 45 -7.04 4.30 -1.54
CA GLU A 45 -5.70 3.82 -1.19
C GLU A 45 -5.19 4.64 -0.02
N ILE A 46 -4.77 3.93 1.02
CA ILE A 46 -3.98 4.48 2.12
C ILE A 46 -2.77 3.59 2.30
N TRP A 47 -1.58 4.17 2.24
CA TRP A 47 -0.32 3.44 2.36
C TRP A 47 0.76 4.30 3.01
N LEU A 48 1.79 3.65 3.53
CA LEU A 48 2.90 4.34 4.18
C LEU A 48 4.05 4.52 3.18
N ASN A 49 4.53 5.74 3.01
CA ASN A 49 5.81 6.00 2.33
C ASN A 49 6.87 6.32 3.40
N VAL A 50 7.99 5.61 3.31
CA VAL A 50 9.11 5.72 4.23
C VAL A 50 10.39 5.87 3.42
N VAL A 51 11.20 6.86 3.80
CA VAL A 51 12.47 7.17 3.13
C VAL A 51 13.57 7.22 4.18
N LEU A 52 14.68 6.53 3.91
CA LEU A 52 15.91 6.64 4.69
C LEU A 52 16.95 7.42 3.89
N THR A 53 17.47 8.48 4.50
CA THR A 53 18.56 9.30 3.96
C THR A 53 19.82 9.09 4.79
N ASP A 54 20.96 8.90 4.11
CA ASP A 54 22.28 8.77 4.73
C ASP A 54 22.87 10.13 5.17
N PRO A 55 24.02 10.15 5.87
CA PRO A 55 24.64 11.39 6.33
C PRO A 55 25.08 12.35 5.21
N ASP A 56 25.26 11.85 3.97
CA ASP A 56 25.61 12.67 2.80
C ASP A 56 24.37 13.24 2.09
N GLY A 57 23.17 12.98 2.63
CA GLY A 57 21.91 13.41 2.04
C GLY A 57 21.40 12.51 0.92
N GLN A 58 22.01 11.33 0.72
CA GLN A 58 21.58 10.38 -0.30
C GLN A 58 20.47 9.47 0.22
N ARG A 59 19.44 9.26 -0.60
CA ARG A 59 18.38 8.30 -0.30
C ARG A 59 18.92 6.88 -0.50
N VAL A 60 19.08 6.16 0.61
CA VAL A 60 19.60 4.78 0.61
C VAL A 60 18.51 3.73 0.65
N PHE A 61 17.29 4.08 1.08
CA PHE A 61 16.14 3.17 1.07
C PHE A 61 14.83 3.95 0.93
N GLU A 62 13.87 3.38 0.22
CA GLU A 62 12.50 3.86 0.15
C GLU A 62 11.51 2.71 -0.03
N SER A 63 10.38 2.80 0.66
CA SER A 63 9.20 1.93 0.46
C SER A 63 7.95 2.81 0.39
N GLY A 64 6.91 2.34 -0.28
CA GLY A 64 5.69 3.10 -0.57
C GLY A 64 5.88 4.20 -1.60
N TYR A 65 6.91 4.09 -2.45
CA TYR A 65 7.06 4.94 -3.62
C TYR A 65 6.00 4.58 -4.68
N VAL A 66 5.81 5.48 -5.64
CA VAL A 66 4.92 5.27 -6.77
C VAL A 66 5.73 5.24 -8.06
N ASP A 67 5.26 4.46 -9.02
CA ASP A 67 5.83 4.38 -10.36
C ASP A 67 5.54 5.65 -11.20
N LYS A 68 6.02 5.68 -12.44
CA LYS A 68 5.84 6.83 -13.35
C LYS A 68 4.38 7.13 -13.71
N TYR A 69 3.48 6.16 -13.54
CA TYR A 69 2.04 6.34 -13.74
C TYR A 69 1.34 6.78 -12.45
N GLY A 70 1.98 6.58 -11.30
CA GLY A 70 1.49 6.94 -9.98
C GLY A 70 0.94 5.75 -9.21
N ASP A 71 1.09 4.52 -9.68
CA ASP A 71 0.68 3.33 -8.92
C ASP A 71 1.75 2.93 -7.90
N MET A 72 1.36 2.37 -6.76
CA MET A 72 2.32 1.75 -5.84
C MET A 72 3.06 0.62 -6.58
N ALA A 73 4.32 0.36 -6.24
CA ALA A 73 5.11 -0.74 -6.81
C ALA A 73 4.66 -2.14 -6.32
N ASP A 74 3.34 -2.40 -6.36
CA ASP A 74 2.68 -3.66 -6.07
C ASP A 74 2.31 -4.42 -7.36
N LEU A 75 1.55 -5.52 -7.24
CA LEU A 75 1.12 -6.37 -8.35
C LEU A 75 0.32 -5.66 -9.46
N HIS A 76 -0.15 -4.43 -9.23
CA HIS A 76 -0.88 -3.64 -10.22
C HIS A 76 -0.04 -2.55 -10.89
N SER A 77 1.22 -2.35 -10.49
CA SER A 77 2.13 -1.45 -11.19
C SER A 77 2.41 -1.94 -12.61
N LEU A 78 2.23 -1.04 -13.57
CA LEU A 78 2.56 -1.30 -14.97
C LEU A 78 4.08 -1.37 -15.17
N GLU A 79 4.84 -0.55 -14.46
CA GLU A 79 6.32 -0.59 -14.53
C GLU A 79 6.89 -1.89 -13.97
N LEU A 80 6.29 -2.43 -12.90
CA LEU A 80 6.66 -3.74 -12.40
C LEU A 80 6.38 -4.82 -13.45
N ALA A 81 5.20 -4.77 -14.10
CA ALA A 81 4.84 -5.70 -15.16
C ALA A 81 5.76 -5.59 -16.40
N GLU A 82 6.27 -4.38 -16.69
CA GLU A 82 7.27 -4.10 -17.73
C GLU A 82 8.69 -4.57 -17.33
N GLY A 83 8.93 -4.84 -16.04
CA GLY A 83 10.24 -5.21 -15.50
C GLY A 83 11.21 -4.03 -15.38
N THR A 84 10.71 -2.79 -15.35
CA THR A 84 11.56 -1.58 -15.23
C THR A 84 11.85 -1.19 -13.78
N ILE A 85 11.01 -1.64 -12.85
CA ILE A 85 11.19 -1.49 -11.40
C ILE A 85 11.04 -2.84 -10.70
N GLU A 86 11.54 -2.93 -9.47
CA GLU A 86 11.35 -4.10 -8.61
C GLU A 86 10.10 -3.97 -7.74
N HIS A 87 9.50 -5.09 -7.36
CA HIS A 87 8.34 -5.12 -6.47
C HIS A 87 8.74 -4.61 -5.08
N ASP A 88 7.92 -3.75 -4.47
CA ASP A 88 8.11 -3.31 -3.10
C ASP A 88 7.57 -4.34 -2.12
N ASP A 89 8.41 -5.33 -1.79
CA ASP A 89 8.10 -6.40 -0.85
C ASP A 89 7.77 -5.91 0.58
N GLN A 90 8.11 -4.67 0.91
CA GLN A 90 7.91 -4.08 2.23
C GLN A 90 6.78 -3.04 2.25
N LEU A 91 6.03 -2.92 1.15
CA LEU A 91 4.92 -2.00 1.00
C LEU A 91 3.85 -2.25 2.08
N PHE A 92 3.65 -1.25 2.94
CA PHE A 92 2.51 -1.20 3.84
C PHE A 92 1.35 -0.47 3.18
N ASN A 93 0.33 -1.19 2.74
CA ASN A 93 -0.94 -0.63 2.25
C ASN A 93 -2.14 -1.19 3.01
N LEU A 94 -3.18 -0.36 3.09
CA LEU A 94 -4.48 -0.67 3.70
C LEU A 94 -5.60 -0.87 2.67
N GLN A 95 -5.26 -0.85 1.39
CA GLN A 95 -6.21 -1.04 0.30
C GLN A 95 -6.76 -2.47 0.34
N THR A 96 -8.07 -2.62 0.39
CA THR A 96 -8.70 -3.93 0.23
C THR A 96 -8.56 -4.38 -1.21
N LYS A 97 -8.18 -5.63 -1.45
CA LYS A 97 -8.04 -6.16 -2.81
C LYS A 97 -9.21 -7.09 -3.13
N PHE A 98 -9.76 -7.00 -4.34
CA PHE A 98 -10.71 -8.01 -4.80
C PHE A 98 -9.93 -9.23 -5.26
N LEU A 99 -10.31 -10.40 -4.74
CA LEU A 99 -9.79 -11.68 -5.14
C LEU A 99 -10.84 -12.41 -5.96
N THR A 100 -10.45 -12.86 -7.15
CA THR A 100 -11.29 -13.70 -8.01
C THR A 100 -10.71 -15.11 -8.05
N THR A 101 -11.56 -16.11 -7.80
CA THR A 101 -11.22 -17.52 -7.96
C THR A 101 -11.35 -17.91 -9.42
N ASN A 102 -10.24 -18.34 -10.00
CA ASN A 102 -10.14 -18.74 -11.39
C ASN A 102 -10.63 -20.19 -11.59
N ILE A 103 -11.06 -20.54 -12.81
CA ILE A 103 -11.40 -21.94 -13.15
C ILE A 103 -10.13 -22.82 -13.10
N LYS A 104 -8.98 -22.25 -13.47
CA LYS A 104 -7.67 -22.88 -13.42
C LYS A 104 -6.68 -21.97 -12.72
N GLY A 105 -5.80 -22.55 -11.92
CA GLY A 105 -4.79 -21.81 -11.18
C GLY A 105 -5.30 -21.31 -9.82
N THR A 106 -4.53 -20.39 -9.22
CA THR A 106 -4.84 -19.81 -7.91
C THR A 106 -5.77 -18.61 -8.03
N ASP A 107 -6.27 -18.11 -6.90
CA ASP A 107 -6.94 -16.80 -6.86
C ASP A 107 -6.03 -15.70 -7.40
N ARG A 108 -6.62 -14.66 -8.02
CA ARG A 108 -5.90 -13.46 -8.44
C ARG A 108 -6.53 -12.17 -7.91
N GLU A 109 -5.69 -11.18 -7.62
CA GLU A 109 -6.13 -9.80 -7.41
C GLU A 109 -6.74 -9.22 -8.71
N MET A 110 -7.84 -8.49 -8.58
CA MET A 110 -8.56 -7.90 -9.71
C MET A 110 -9.05 -6.48 -9.41
N TYR A 111 -9.09 -5.62 -10.42
CA TYR A 111 -9.52 -4.22 -10.26
C TYR A 111 -11.01 -4.09 -9.95
N LEU A 112 -11.82 -4.94 -10.59
CA LEU A 112 -13.26 -5.02 -10.41
C LEU A 112 -13.62 -6.48 -10.09
N PRO A 113 -14.54 -6.74 -9.15
CA PRO A 113 -14.92 -8.09 -8.74
C PRO A 113 -15.81 -8.81 -9.79
N VAL A 114 -15.34 -8.88 -11.03
CA VAL A 114 -15.97 -9.59 -12.14
C VAL A 114 -15.04 -10.71 -12.61
N ASN A 115 -15.61 -11.90 -12.79
CA ASN A 115 -14.87 -13.06 -13.20
C ASN A 115 -14.92 -13.22 -14.73
N PHE A 116 -13.81 -12.90 -15.41
CA PHE A 116 -13.68 -13.05 -16.87
C PHE A 116 -13.21 -14.45 -17.31
N ASP A 117 -12.81 -15.31 -16.37
CA ASP A 117 -12.32 -16.66 -16.66
C ASP A 117 -13.47 -17.61 -17.06
N ILE A 118 -14.69 -17.30 -16.61
CA ILE A 118 -15.89 -18.07 -16.96
C ILE A 118 -16.47 -17.64 -18.30
N ASP A 119 -16.51 -16.33 -18.57
CA ASP A 119 -17.08 -15.76 -19.79
C ASP A 119 -16.39 -14.43 -20.13
N GLN A 120 -16.17 -14.18 -21.43
CA GLN A 120 -15.56 -12.95 -21.94
C GLN A 120 -16.49 -11.73 -21.82
N LEU A 121 -17.82 -11.96 -21.76
CA LEU A 121 -18.81 -10.90 -21.57
C LEU A 121 -19.39 -10.98 -20.15
N PRO A 122 -18.94 -10.10 -19.22
CA PRO A 122 -19.35 -10.18 -17.83
C PRO A 122 -20.85 -9.94 -17.71
N PHE A 123 -21.51 -10.88 -17.08
CA PHE A 123 -22.94 -11.01 -17.13
C PHE A 123 -23.61 -10.32 -15.92
N LEU A 124 -23.85 -9.01 -16.02
CA LEU A 124 -24.41 -8.16 -14.94
C LEU A 124 -25.93 -8.35 -14.78
N ARG A 125 -26.38 -9.50 -14.25
CA ARG A 125 -27.76 -9.71 -13.76
C ARG A 125 -27.75 -9.84 -12.23
N PRO A 126 -28.90 -9.62 -11.56
CA PRO A 126 -29.05 -9.98 -10.14
C PRO A 126 -28.59 -11.42 -9.90
N ALA A 127 -27.84 -11.64 -8.82
CA ALA A 127 -27.30 -12.95 -8.52
C ALA A 127 -28.44 -13.97 -8.30
N PRO A 128 -28.38 -15.17 -8.92
CA PRO A 128 -29.36 -16.22 -8.68
C PRO A 128 -29.20 -16.88 -7.31
N GLN A 129 -28.13 -16.55 -6.57
CA GLN A 129 -27.86 -16.98 -5.20
C GLN A 129 -28.09 -15.82 -4.22
N PRO A 130 -28.40 -16.10 -2.93
CA PRO A 130 -28.67 -15.08 -1.92
C PRO A 130 -27.38 -14.36 -1.48
N THR A 131 -26.86 -13.47 -2.32
CA THR A 131 -25.65 -12.68 -2.02
C THR A 131 -25.81 -11.75 -0.82
N THR A 132 -27.05 -11.44 -0.41
CA THR A 132 -27.35 -10.73 0.83
C THR A 132 -26.98 -11.52 2.09
N VAL A 133 -27.00 -12.85 2.03
CA VAL A 133 -26.58 -13.73 3.15
C VAL A 133 -25.08 -14.01 3.05
N MET A 134 -24.56 -14.17 1.83
CA MET A 134 -23.14 -14.47 1.60
C MET A 134 -22.23 -13.23 1.70
N ASN A 135 -22.78 -12.01 1.63
CA ASN A 135 -22.07 -10.73 1.57
C ASN A 135 -21.07 -10.58 0.40
N HIS A 136 -21.01 -11.53 -0.52
CA HIS A 136 -20.22 -11.47 -1.75
C HIS A 136 -20.81 -12.38 -2.84
N PRO A 137 -20.54 -12.13 -4.14
CA PRO A 137 -20.87 -13.06 -5.20
C PRO A 137 -19.99 -14.32 -5.16
N PRO A 138 -20.45 -15.47 -5.72
CA PRO A 138 -19.61 -16.66 -5.84
C PRO A 138 -18.28 -16.37 -6.53
N PHE A 139 -17.21 -17.03 -6.08
CA PHE A 139 -15.85 -16.90 -6.62
C PHE A 139 -15.20 -15.52 -6.50
N VAL A 140 -15.83 -14.59 -5.79
CA VAL A 140 -15.27 -13.27 -5.49
C VAL A 140 -15.15 -13.13 -3.99
N ARG A 141 -14.00 -12.70 -3.52
CA ARG A 141 -13.76 -12.37 -2.11
C ARG A 141 -13.05 -11.04 -2.00
N MET A 142 -13.07 -10.47 -0.80
CA MET A 142 -12.36 -9.25 -0.48
C MET A 142 -11.27 -9.59 0.52
N GLU A 143 -10.02 -9.28 0.18
CA GLU A 143 -8.92 -9.33 1.12
C GLU A 143 -8.87 -8.02 1.91
N GLY A 144 -9.60 -7.98 3.02
CA GLY A 144 -9.67 -6.80 3.87
C GLY A 144 -8.31 -6.47 4.49
N ARG A 145 -7.72 -5.34 4.09
CA ARG A 145 -6.44 -4.84 4.64
C ARG A 145 -6.62 -3.64 5.59
N SER A 146 -7.86 -3.24 5.87
CA SER A 146 -8.16 -2.12 6.76
C SER A 146 -7.82 -2.39 8.22
N ILE A 147 -7.69 -1.33 9.01
CA ILE A 147 -7.45 -1.38 10.46
C ILE A 147 -8.80 -1.21 11.17
N PRO A 148 -9.26 -2.17 12.00
CA PRO A 148 -10.49 -2.04 12.78
C PRO A 148 -10.52 -0.82 13.71
N PRO A 149 -11.69 -0.42 14.23
CA PRO A 149 -11.79 0.67 15.21
C PRO A 149 -10.86 0.45 16.39
N LEU A 150 -10.16 1.51 16.81
CA LEU A 150 -9.20 1.52 17.92
C LEU A 150 -8.02 0.51 17.81
N ALA A 151 -7.88 -0.18 16.68
CA ALA A 151 -6.82 -1.14 16.44
C ALA A 151 -5.59 -0.47 15.80
N TYR A 152 -4.51 -1.23 15.68
CA TYR A 152 -3.29 -0.79 15.00
C TYR A 152 -2.70 -1.91 14.14
N ARG A 153 -1.89 -1.52 13.16
CA ARG A 153 -1.00 -2.42 12.41
C ARG A 153 0.41 -1.83 12.42
N ASP A 154 1.40 -2.71 12.57
CA ASP A 154 2.80 -2.32 12.49
C ASP A 154 3.31 -2.50 11.05
N ALA A 155 3.75 -1.42 10.43
CA ALA A 155 4.50 -1.41 9.18
C ALA A 155 5.97 -1.70 9.49
N LYS A 156 6.49 -2.84 9.04
CA LYS A 156 7.83 -3.33 9.39
C LYS A 156 8.76 -3.20 8.19
N TYR A 157 9.96 -2.68 8.46
CA TYR A 157 10.98 -2.42 7.46
C TYR A 157 12.31 -3.00 7.88
N LYS A 158 13.04 -3.47 6.89
CA LYS A 158 14.40 -4.00 6.96
C LYS A 158 15.22 -3.33 5.86
N VAL A 159 16.26 -2.63 6.26
CA VAL A 159 17.28 -2.08 5.36
C VAL A 159 18.53 -2.94 5.50
N PRO A 160 19.00 -3.58 4.41
CA PRO A 160 20.22 -4.38 4.43
C PRO A 160 21.45 -3.60 4.92
N SER A 161 22.36 -4.28 5.61
CA SER A 161 23.60 -3.69 6.12
C SER A 161 24.46 -3.00 5.05
N GLU A 162 24.41 -3.47 3.81
CA GLU A 162 25.16 -2.91 2.67
C GLU A 162 24.74 -1.48 2.28
N LEU A 163 23.57 -1.03 2.75
CA LEU A 163 23.08 0.33 2.56
C LEU A 163 23.38 1.23 3.78
N ILE A 164 23.84 0.65 4.89
CA ILE A 164 24.19 1.32 6.15
C ILE A 164 25.70 1.20 6.38
N THR A 165 26.47 1.91 5.56
CA THR A 165 27.94 1.77 5.48
C THR A 165 28.72 2.90 6.13
N LYS A 166 28.05 4.01 6.49
CA LYS A 166 28.71 5.23 6.95
C LYS A 166 28.35 5.52 8.41
N PRO A 167 29.31 6.01 9.23
CA PRO A 167 28.97 6.61 10.51
C PRO A 167 28.31 7.97 10.28
N GLY A 168 27.40 8.35 11.17
CA GLY A 168 26.82 9.68 11.20
C GLY A 168 25.30 9.69 11.41
N THR A 169 24.72 10.86 11.22
CA THR A 169 23.28 11.08 11.42
C THR A 169 22.51 10.66 10.19
N TYR A 170 21.68 9.63 10.35
CA TYR A 170 20.71 9.20 9.36
C TYR A 170 19.35 9.85 9.64
N LYS A 171 18.55 10.01 8.60
CA LYS A 171 17.21 10.60 8.70
C LYS A 171 16.17 9.65 8.12
N LEU A 172 15.21 9.25 8.95
CA LEU A 172 14.00 8.55 8.53
C LEU A 172 12.88 9.56 8.34
N GLN A 173 12.30 9.60 7.15
CA GLN A 173 11.11 10.39 6.83
C GLN A 173 9.94 9.44 6.61
N VAL A 174 8.78 9.79 7.15
CA VAL A 174 7.57 9.00 7.01
C VAL A 174 6.38 9.91 6.72
N ARG A 175 5.49 9.41 5.88
CA ARG A 175 4.19 10.01 5.59
C ARG A 175 3.19 8.93 5.23
N LEU A 176 1.97 9.05 5.73
CA LEU A 176 0.86 8.22 5.29
C LEU A 176 0.20 8.90 4.10
N ARG A 177 0.22 8.28 2.94
CA ARG A 177 -0.35 8.83 1.72
C ARG A 177 -1.78 8.33 1.55
N SER A 178 -2.65 9.17 1.04
CA SER A 178 -4.03 8.80 0.72
C SER A 178 -4.42 9.30 -0.66
N ARG A 179 -5.14 8.45 -1.39
CA ARG A 179 -5.72 8.76 -2.70
C ARG A 179 -7.11 8.11 -2.83
N ALA A 180 -8.00 8.77 -3.58
CA ALA A 180 -9.38 8.33 -3.72
C ALA A 180 -9.55 7.08 -4.57
N GLU A 181 -8.77 6.95 -5.65
CA GLU A 181 -8.84 5.86 -6.61
C GLU A 181 -7.43 5.49 -7.10
N PRO A 182 -7.12 4.20 -7.35
CA PRO A 182 -5.86 3.78 -7.95
C PRO A 182 -5.74 4.18 -9.41
N ILE A 183 -4.53 4.45 -9.91
CA ILE A 183 -4.35 4.87 -11.30
C ILE A 183 -4.57 3.71 -12.28
N TYR A 184 -4.16 2.49 -11.92
CA TYR A 184 -4.48 1.30 -12.71
C TYR A 184 -6.00 1.13 -12.92
N PHE A 185 -6.82 1.49 -11.92
CA PHE A 185 -8.27 1.43 -12.02
C PHE A 185 -8.81 2.53 -12.93
N MET A 186 -8.30 3.76 -12.78
CA MET A 186 -8.63 4.88 -13.67
C MET A 186 -8.34 4.53 -15.14
N LYS A 187 -7.19 3.92 -15.41
CA LYS A 187 -6.84 3.41 -16.74
C LYS A 187 -7.82 2.36 -17.24
N PHE A 188 -8.16 1.39 -16.39
CA PHE A 188 -9.09 0.32 -16.72
C PHE A 188 -10.47 0.83 -17.14
N VAL A 189 -10.99 1.87 -16.47
CA VAL A 189 -12.30 2.46 -16.80
C VAL A 189 -12.25 3.49 -17.94
N GLY A 190 -11.09 3.66 -18.60
CA GLY A 190 -10.92 4.59 -19.72
C GLY A 190 -10.92 6.06 -19.29
N ALA A 191 -10.41 6.37 -18.09
CA ALA A 191 -10.24 7.74 -17.64
C ALA A 191 -9.31 8.52 -18.58
N THR A 192 -9.54 9.82 -18.70
CA THR A 192 -8.64 10.69 -19.48
C THR A 192 -7.35 10.95 -18.72
N LEU A 193 -6.29 11.33 -19.43
CA LEU A 193 -5.01 11.71 -18.82
C LEU A 193 -5.18 12.85 -17.79
N ASP A 194 -6.09 13.79 -18.03
CA ASP A 194 -6.37 14.88 -17.10
C ASP A 194 -7.04 14.38 -15.82
N MET A 195 -7.89 13.35 -15.91
CA MET A 195 -8.48 12.70 -14.73
C MET A 195 -7.40 11.95 -13.93
N GLU A 196 -6.52 11.19 -14.59
CA GLU A 196 -5.39 10.50 -13.94
C GLU A 196 -4.48 11.50 -13.21
N LYS A 197 -4.08 12.59 -13.89
CA LYS A 197 -3.26 13.64 -13.31
C LYS A 197 -3.91 14.28 -12.09
N ARG A 198 -5.19 14.65 -12.19
CA ARG A 198 -5.94 15.24 -11.05
C ARG A 198 -5.96 14.31 -9.85
N ILE A 199 -6.17 13.01 -10.06
CA ILE A 199 -6.17 12.01 -8.99
C ILE A 199 -4.78 11.91 -8.32
N ASN A 200 -3.70 11.98 -9.08
CA ASN A 200 -2.34 12.04 -8.55
C ASN A 200 -2.02 13.35 -7.83
N ASP A 201 -2.42 14.49 -8.39
CA ASP A 201 -2.19 15.82 -7.80
C ASP A 201 -2.94 16.02 -6.48
N TRP A 202 -4.07 15.32 -6.31
CA TRP A 202 -4.89 15.36 -5.10
C TRP A 202 -4.46 14.37 -4.02
N MET A 203 -3.35 13.67 -4.23
CA MET A 203 -2.79 12.79 -3.23
C MET A 203 -2.37 13.60 -2.00
N ILE A 204 -2.86 13.20 -0.83
CA ILE A 204 -2.59 13.89 0.42
C ILE A 204 -1.55 13.15 1.25
N ASP A 205 -0.65 13.91 1.87
CA ASP A 205 0.29 13.40 2.86
C ASP A 205 -0.26 13.68 4.27
N ILE A 206 -0.43 12.62 5.05
CA ILE A 206 -1.01 12.63 6.38
C ILE A 206 0.10 12.29 7.39
N HIS A 207 0.15 13.05 8.49
CA HIS A 207 1.17 12.95 9.54
C HIS A 207 2.62 12.91 9.00
N PRO A 208 3.05 13.83 8.13
CA PRO A 208 4.43 13.86 7.68
C PRO A 208 5.35 14.26 8.83
N TYR A 209 6.37 13.45 9.11
CA TYR A 209 7.44 13.82 10.04
C TYR A 209 8.75 13.11 9.71
N SER A 210 9.83 13.57 10.33
CA SER A 210 11.15 12.97 10.21
C SER A 210 11.78 12.76 11.58
N VAL A 211 12.59 11.71 11.70
CA VAL A 211 13.38 11.41 12.89
C VAL A 211 14.81 11.19 12.48
N GLU A 212 15.71 11.89 13.15
CA GLU A 212 17.15 11.75 12.99
C GLU A 212 17.70 10.83 14.08
N PHE A 213 18.70 10.03 13.73
CA PHE A 213 19.38 9.13 14.66
C PHE A 213 20.80 8.87 14.20
N ASP A 214 21.70 8.67 15.16
CA ASP A 214 23.10 8.40 14.85
C ASP A 214 23.36 6.91 14.70
N VAL A 215 24.16 6.59 13.68
CA VAL A 215 24.70 5.26 13.44
C VAL A 215 26.21 5.33 13.68
N ASN A 216 26.71 4.45 14.55
CA ASN A 216 28.14 4.32 14.88
C ASN A 216 28.70 2.98 14.40
#